data_AF-A0A521G2D6-F1
#
_entry.id   AF-A0A521G2D6-F1
#
_cell.length_a   1.000
_cell.length_b   1.000
_cell.length_c   1.000
_cell.angle_alpha   90.00
_cell.angle_beta   90.00
_cell.angle_gamma   90.00
#
_symmetry.space_group_name_H-M   'P 1'
#
loop_
_entity.id
_entity.type
_entity.pdbx_description
1 polymer ?
#
loop_
_entity_poly.entity_id
_entity_poly.type
_entity_poly.pdbx_seq_one_letter_code
_entity_poly.pdbx_strand_id
1 'polypeptide(L)'
;MSEVYSALSKNKIQHETIASFLSDLEENMNIASVSLGTVKRCLLLKKKYSYSYWDSLILASALENGCAVVCSEDMQHGQEIEQSFVIMHPFALGPGE
;
A
#
# COMPACT_ATOMS: atom_id res chain seq x y z
N MET A 1 -9.18 0.87 -2.04
CA MET A 1 -10.29 1.42 -2.87
C MET A 1 -10.93 2.66 -2.23
N SER A 2 -11.39 2.62 -0.97
CA SER A 2 -12.08 3.76 -0.33
C SER A 2 -11.26 5.06 -0.27
N GLU A 3 -9.95 4.96 -0.01
CA GLU A 3 -9.04 6.10 0.01
C GLU A 3 -8.89 6.73 -1.38
N VAL A 4 -8.68 5.91 -2.42
CA VAL A 4 -8.63 6.34 -3.83
C VAL A 4 -9.89 7.10 -4.21
N TYR A 5 -11.06 6.54 -3.92
CA TYR A 5 -12.34 7.20 -4.19
C TYR A 5 -12.44 8.56 -3.47
N SER A 6 -12.13 8.58 -2.18
CA SER A 6 -12.21 9.79 -1.36
C SER A 6 -11.24 10.88 -1.85
N ALA A 7 -10.03 10.51 -2.26
CA ALA A 7 -9.02 11.43 -2.77
C ALA A 7 -9.44 12.03 -4.13
N LEU A 8 -9.89 11.20 -5.08
CA LEU A 8 -10.32 11.66 -6.39
C LEU A 8 -11.59 12.53 -6.30
N SER A 9 -12.54 12.16 -5.44
CA SER A 9 -13.75 12.93 -5.21
C SER A 9 -13.46 14.31 -4.59
N LYS A 10 -12.52 14.40 -3.63
CA LYS A 10 -12.05 15.69 -3.07
C LYS A 10 -11.42 16.60 -4.14
N ASN A 11 -10.83 16.01 -5.18
CA ASN A 11 -10.26 16.72 -6.33
C ASN A 11 -11.29 16.97 -7.45
N LYS A 12 -12.60 16.84 -7.15
CA LYS A 12 -13.73 17.14 -8.06
C LYS A 12 -13.75 16.29 -9.34
N ILE A 13 -13.16 15.10 -9.31
CA ILE A 13 -13.31 14.13 -10.39
C ILE A 13 -14.75 13.58 -10.36
N GLN A 14 -15.37 13.43 -11.53
CA GLN A 14 -16.74 12.93 -11.65
C GLN A 14 -16.85 11.48 -11.18
N HIS A 15 -17.99 11.14 -10.59
CA HIS A 15 -18.23 9.83 -10.01
C HIS A 15 -18.05 8.70 -11.03
N GLU A 16 -18.54 8.89 -12.25
CA GLU A 16 -18.47 7.93 -13.35
C GLU A 16 -17.01 7.64 -13.76
N THR A 17 -16.17 8.68 -13.79
CA THR A 17 -14.74 8.53 -14.09
C THR A 17 -14.02 7.76 -12.99
N ILE A 18 -14.35 8.04 -11.71
CA ILE A 18 -13.77 7.29 -10.59
C ILE A 18 -14.20 5.82 -10.65
N ALA A 19 -15.47 5.55 -10.92
CA ALA A 19 -15.98 4.19 -11.03
C ALA A 19 -15.26 3.41 -12.14
N SER A 20 -15.10 3.99 -13.33
CA SER A 20 -14.33 3.38 -14.43
C SER A 20 -12.89 3.09 -14.02
N PHE A 21 -12.23 4.05 -13.39
CA PHE A 21 -10.86 3.87 -12.92
C PHE A 21 -10.72 2.74 -11.88
N LEU A 22 -11.69 2.59 -10.97
CA LEU A 22 -11.68 1.50 -10.01
C LEU A 22 -11.86 0.13 -10.69
N SER A 23 -12.71 0.04 -11.71
CA SER A 23 -12.82 -1.17 -12.54
C SER A 23 -11.53 -1.48 -13.27
N ASP A 24 -10.87 -0.47 -13.85
CA ASP A 24 -9.57 -0.65 -14.52
C ASP A 24 -8.51 -1.20 -13.54
N LEU A 25 -8.50 -0.73 -12.29
CA LEU A 25 -7.60 -1.27 -11.26
C LEU A 25 -7.90 -2.73 -10.93
N GLU A 26 -9.17 -3.11 -10.83
CA GLU A 26 -9.59 -4.50 -10.57
C GLU A 26 -9.17 -5.46 -11.70
N GLU A 27 -9.20 -5.00 -12.95
CA GLU A 27 -8.82 -5.81 -14.11
C GLU A 27 -7.31 -5.96 -14.27
N ASN A 28 -6.53 -4.95 -13.87
CA ASN A 28 -5.09 -4.89 -14.13
C ASN A 28 -4.22 -5.21 -12.90
N MET A 29 -4.77 -5.22 -11.69
CA MET A 29 -4.03 -5.39 -10.45
C MET A 29 -4.56 -6.56 -9.62
N ASN A 30 -3.68 -7.22 -8.88
CA ASN A 30 -4.11 -8.19 -7.88
C ASN A 30 -4.59 -7.46 -6.61
N ILE A 31 -5.90 -7.36 -6.42
CA ILE A 31 -6.49 -6.69 -5.25
C ILE A 31 -6.68 -7.68 -4.11
N ALA A 32 -5.97 -7.44 -3.00
CA ALA A 32 -6.12 -8.20 -1.77
C ALA A 32 -7.11 -7.56 -0.80
N SER A 33 -7.98 -8.37 -0.19
CA SER A 33 -8.90 -7.93 0.86
C SER A 33 -8.21 -7.82 2.22
N VAL A 34 -8.56 -6.81 3.02
CA VAL A 34 -8.13 -6.71 4.42
C VAL A 34 -8.99 -7.63 5.29
N SER A 35 -8.37 -8.62 5.90
CA SER A 35 -9.02 -9.56 6.82
C SER A 35 -8.78 -9.19 8.29
N LEU A 36 -9.48 -9.85 9.21
CA LEU A 36 -9.15 -9.74 10.64
C LEU A 36 -7.72 -10.22 10.95
N GLY A 37 -7.20 -11.18 10.19
CA GLY A 37 -5.80 -11.62 10.26
C GLY A 37 -4.84 -10.48 9.94
N THR A 38 -5.14 -9.76 8.86
CA THR A 38 -4.38 -8.58 8.41
C THR A 38 -4.35 -7.50 9.48
N VAL A 39 -5.50 -7.21 10.11
CA VAL A 39 -5.58 -6.23 11.20
C VAL A 39 -4.76 -6.66 12.42
N LYS A 40 -4.83 -7.94 12.82
CA LYS A 40 -4.01 -8.45 13.94
C LYS A 40 -2.53 -8.31 13.66
N ARG A 41 -2.08 -8.66 12.46
CA ARG A 41 -0.68 -8.53 12.04
C ARG A 41 -0.24 -7.06 11.98
N CYS A 42 -1.10 -6.19 11.46
CA CYS A 42 -0.91 -4.74 11.46
C CYS A 42 -0.60 -4.20 12.86
N LEU A 43 -1.38 -4.57 13.88
CA LEU A 43 -1.15 -4.11 15.25
C LEU A 43 0.21 -4.55 15.82
N LEU A 44 0.69 -5.74 15.44
CA LEU A 44 2.02 -6.23 15.82
C LEU A 44 3.13 -5.42 15.12
N LEU A 45 3.02 -5.22 13.81
CA LEU A 45 3.98 -4.43 13.04
C LEU A 45 4.02 -2.98 13.50
N LYS A 46 2.86 -2.38 13.79
CA LYS A 46 2.75 -1.04 14.35
C LYS A 46 3.55 -0.91 15.63
N LYS A 47 3.41 -1.86 16.55
CA LYS A 47 4.14 -1.86 17.82
C LYS A 47 5.65 -2.06 17.61
N LYS A 48 6.03 -2.92 16.66
CA LYS A 48 7.43 -3.28 16.40
C LYS A 48 8.22 -2.18 15.70
N TYR A 49 7.62 -1.57 14.67
CA TYR A 49 8.28 -0.63 13.77
C TYR A 49 7.85 0.84 13.99
N SER A 50 6.90 1.09 14.90
CA SER A 50 6.39 2.44 15.23
C SER A 50 5.75 3.19 14.07
N TYR A 51 5.35 2.49 13.01
CA TYR A 51 4.61 3.06 11.87
C TYR A 51 3.19 3.50 12.24
N SER A 52 2.56 4.31 11.39
CA SER A 52 1.13 4.63 11.54
C SER A 52 0.27 3.37 11.41
N TYR A 53 -1.01 3.45 11.79
CA TYR A 53 -1.91 2.29 11.63
C TYR A 53 -2.03 1.89 10.15
N TRP A 54 -2.21 2.87 9.26
CA TRP A 54 -2.41 2.61 7.83
C TRP A 54 -1.15 2.08 7.16
N ASP A 55 0.01 2.64 7.50
CA ASP A 55 1.31 2.13 7.03
C ASP A 55 1.51 0.68 7.47
N SER A 56 1.25 0.39 8.74
CA SER A 56 1.36 -0.97 9.28
C SER A 56 0.36 -1.94 8.66
N LEU A 57 -0.80 -1.45 8.21
CA LEU A 57 -1.80 -2.24 7.51
C LEU A 57 -1.31 -2.61 6.11
N ILE A 58 -0.70 -1.66 5.38
CA ILE A 58 -0.06 -1.92 4.08
C ILE A 58 1.05 -2.96 4.23
N LEU A 59 1.93 -2.80 5.22
CA LEU A 59 3.01 -3.77 5.48
C LEU A 59 2.46 -5.17 5.82
N ALA A 60 1.39 -5.25 6.62
CA ALA A 60 0.75 -6.52 6.95
C ALA A 60 0.15 -7.20 5.71
N SER A 61 -0.57 -6.44 4.87
CA SER A 61 -1.11 -6.93 3.61
C SER A 61 -0.02 -7.41 2.66
N ALA A 62 1.10 -6.69 2.55
CA ALA A 62 2.24 -7.07 1.73
C ALA A 62 2.87 -8.39 2.19
N LEU A 63 3.02 -8.59 3.50
CA LEU A 63 3.51 -9.86 4.06
C LEU A 63 2.55 -11.03 3.77
N GLU A 64 1.24 -10.80 3.87
CA GLU A 64 0.23 -11.84 3.62
C GLU A 64 0.16 -12.27 2.15
N ASN A 65 0.49 -11.37 1.23
CA ASN A 65 0.42 -11.63 -0.22
C ASN A 65 1.80 -11.89 -0.86
N GLY A 66 2.86 -12.02 -0.05
CA GLY A 66 4.21 -12.35 -0.53
C GLY A 66 4.79 -11.29 -1.48
N CYS A 67 4.47 -10.02 -1.28
CA CYS A 67 5.08 -8.94 -2.04
C CYS A 67 6.59 -8.91 -1.76
N ALA A 68 7.42 -8.66 -2.78
CA ALA A 68 8.87 -8.51 -2.62
C ALA A 68 9.29 -7.06 -2.33
N VAL A 69 8.45 -6.10 -2.70
CA VAL A 69 8.70 -4.66 -2.57
C VAL A 69 7.43 -3.96 -2.11
N VAL A 70 7.56 -3.01 -1.18
CA VAL A 70 6.52 -2.03 -0.85
C VAL A 70 7.01 -0.65 -1.27
N CYS A 71 6.31 0.00 -2.19
CA CYS A 71 6.64 1.36 -2.63
C CYS A 71 6.01 2.38 -1.68
N SER A 72 6.81 3.28 -1.11
CA SER A 72 6.32 4.37 -0.25
C SER A 72 7.25 5.56 -0.26
N GLU A 73 6.69 6.76 -0.36
CA GLU A 73 7.42 8.04 -0.27
C GLU A 73 7.79 8.39 1.18
N ASP A 74 6.89 8.12 2.13
CA ASP A 74 7.04 8.52 3.53
C ASP A 74 7.83 7.51 4.39
N MET A 75 7.90 6.24 3.98
CA MET A 75 8.60 5.20 4.74
C MET A 75 10.09 5.14 4.42
N GLN A 76 10.88 4.57 5.35
CA GLN A 76 12.33 4.50 5.20
C GLN A 76 12.74 3.61 4.02
N HIS A 77 13.35 4.23 3.00
CA HIS A 77 13.93 3.51 1.86
C HIS A 77 15.00 2.50 2.30
N GLY A 78 14.99 1.33 1.68
CA GLY A 78 15.95 0.25 1.91
C GLY A 78 15.69 -0.55 3.19
N GLN A 79 14.65 -0.22 3.97
CA GLN A 79 14.32 -0.99 5.16
C GLN A 79 13.71 -2.35 4.79
N GLU A 80 14.27 -3.41 5.36
CA GLU A 80 13.70 -4.76 5.27
C GLU A 80 12.69 -5.02 6.40
N ILE A 81 11.55 -5.61 6.03
CA ILE A 81 10.48 -5.98 6.96
C ILE A 81 10.33 -7.50 7.03
N GLU A 82 10.47 -8.04 8.24
CA GLU A 82 10.37 -9.49 8.54
C GLU A 82 11.18 -10.40 7.59
N GLN A 83 12.29 -9.92 7.02
CA GLN A 83 13.10 -10.63 6.01
C GLN A 83 12.28 -11.08 4.78
N SER A 84 11.17 -10.40 4.50
CA SER A 84 10.22 -10.79 3.45
C SER A 84 10.21 -9.81 2.28
N PHE A 85 10.33 -8.52 2.54
CA PHE A 85 10.38 -7.49 1.50
C PHE A 85 11.18 -6.28 1.93
N VAL A 86 11.52 -5.46 0.94
CA VAL A 86 12.18 -4.17 1.12
C VAL A 86 11.22 -3.01 0.81
N ILE A 87 11.32 -1.94 1.57
CA ILE A 87 10.61 -0.69 1.30
C ILE A 87 11.42 0.12 0.29
N MET A 88 10.81 0.46 -0.84
CA MET A 88 11.45 1.23 -1.91
C MET A 88 10.79 2.59 -2.05
N HIS A 89 11.60 3.64 -2.14
CA HIS A 89 11.08 4.96 -2.44
C HIS A 89 10.73 5.03 -3.93
N PRO A 90 9.52 5.47 -4.31
CA PRO A 90 9.05 5.40 -5.69
C PRO A 90 9.92 6.22 -6.67
N PHE A 91 10.59 7.26 -6.17
CA PHE A 91 11.48 8.12 -6.95
C PHE A 91 12.97 7.75 -6.84
N ALA A 92 13.32 6.65 -6.16
CA ALA A 92 14.71 6.19 -6.07
C ALA A 92 15.23 5.62 -7.40
N LEU A 93 14.33 5.20 -8.29
CA LEU A 93 14.65 4.76 -9.64
C LEU A 93 14.54 5.94 -10.63
N GLY A 94 15.38 6.96 -10.46
CA GLY A 94 15.64 7.99 -11.48
C GLY A 94 16.82 7.60 -12.38
N PRO A 95 16.95 8.10 -13.62
CA PRO A 95 17.96 7.65 -14.57
C PRO A 95 19.35 8.03 -14.07
N GLY A 96 20.06 7.04 -13.55
CA GLY A 96 21.42 7.12 -13.06
C GLY A 96 22.13 5.81 -13.35
N GLU A 97 22.12 5.40 -14.62
CA GLU A 97 23.14 4.62 -15.36
C GLU A 97 22.77 4.55 -16.85
#